data_AF-H4FBT0-F1
#
_entry.id   AF-H4FBT0-F1
#
_cell.length_a   1.000
_cell.length_b   1.000
_cell.length_c   1.000
_cell.angle_alpha   90.00
_cell.angle_beta   90.00
_cell.angle_gamma   90.00
#
_symmetry.space_group_name_H-M   'P 1'
#
loop_
_entity.id
_entity.type
_entity.pdbx_description
1 polymer ?
#
loop_
_entity_poly.entity_id
_entity_poly.type
_entity_poly.pdbx_seq_one_letter_code
_entity_poly.pdbx_strand_id
1 'polypeptide(L)'
;MTARLNRQILAGLLFLSIGAAFLIGSFDLSYGTWRKIGPGAFPALIAVLLIVMGIIVGLSARKSGEDEAPLRLYSSNLPVIIGAIVVFGLVIRGGGLLPAVFCCCLVSSFASRPLRPVKSAIYGLALGAGCSLAFVKGLGMPVSIIGPWFGF
;
A
#
# COMPACT_ATOMS: atom_id res chain seq x y z
N MET A 1 -25.40 17.78 18.87
CA MET A 1 -24.82 17.38 17.57
C MET A 1 -23.30 17.30 17.70
N THR A 2 -22.81 16.39 18.54
CA THR A 2 -21.38 16.14 18.71
C THR A 2 -20.95 15.20 17.59
N ALA A 3 -20.25 15.72 16.59
CA ALA A 3 -19.63 14.92 15.55
C ALA A 3 -18.60 13.99 16.20
N ARG A 4 -19.02 12.80 16.63
CA ARG A 4 -18.10 11.74 17.00
C ARG A 4 -17.35 11.39 15.72
N LEU A 5 -16.06 11.74 15.69
CA LEU A 5 -15.19 11.53 14.53
C LEU A 5 -15.16 10.02 14.22
N ASN A 6 -15.95 9.58 13.25
CA ASN A 6 -16.02 8.18 12.87
C ASN A 6 -14.70 7.78 12.19
N ARG A 7 -14.12 6.64 12.58
CA ARG A 7 -12.88 6.10 12.01
C ARG A 7 -12.94 5.97 10.49
N GLN A 8 -14.09 5.56 9.96
CA GLN A 8 -14.27 5.39 8.52
C GLN A 8 -14.31 6.75 7.78
N ILE A 9 -14.95 7.78 8.37
CA ILE A 9 -14.96 9.13 7.80
C ILE A 9 -13.55 9.71 7.80
N LEU A 10 -12.79 9.53 8.90
CA LEU A 10 -11.41 10.01 8.98
C LEU A 10 -10.49 9.29 7.99
N ALA A 11 -10.64 7.96 7.84
CA ALA A 11 -9.89 7.18 6.86
C ALA A 11 -10.22 7.60 5.42
N GLY A 12 -11.51 7.79 5.11
CA GLY A 12 -11.96 8.30 3.81
C GLY A 12 -11.39 9.68 3.50
N LEU A 13 -11.43 10.60 4.48
CA LEU A 13 -10.84 11.94 4.35
C LEU A 13 -9.33 11.88 4.12
N LEU A 14 -8.63 10.98 4.81
CA LEU A 14 -7.18 10.80 4.65
C LEU A 14 -6.82 10.25 3.26
N PHE A 15 -7.59 9.31 2.73
CA PHE A 15 -7.39 8.83 1.34
C PHE A 15 -7.69 9.92 0.32
N LEU A 16 -8.75 10.71 0.55
CA LEU A 16 -9.11 11.82 -0.32
C LEU A 16 -8.02 12.91 -0.32
N SER A 17 -7.48 13.27 0.85
CA SER A 17 -6.48 14.33 0.97
C SER A 17 -5.12 13.92 0.39
N ILE A 18 -4.66 12.69 0.67
CA ILE A 18 -3.43 12.16 0.09
C ILE A 18 -3.57 11.99 -1.42
N GLY A 19 -4.69 11.43 -1.88
CA GLY A 19 -4.97 11.29 -3.30
C GLY A 19 -5.02 12.65 -4.00
N ALA A 20 -5.70 13.65 -3.44
CA ALA A 20 -5.74 15.00 -3.99
C ALA A 20 -4.35 15.64 -4.04
N ALA A 21 -3.53 15.50 -2.99
CA ALA A 21 -2.17 16.04 -2.96
C ALA A 21 -1.30 15.43 -4.07
N PHE A 22 -1.35 14.11 -4.26
CA PHE A 22 -0.62 13.43 -5.34
C PHE A 22 -1.16 13.78 -6.73
N LEU A 23 -2.48 13.96 -6.87
CA LEU A 23 -3.08 14.33 -8.15
C LEU A 23 -2.68 15.76 -8.54
N ILE A 24 -2.74 16.70 -7.59
CA ILE A 24 -2.31 18.08 -7.80
C ILE A 24 -0.82 18.11 -8.16
N GLY A 25 0.01 17.40 -7.39
CA GLY A 25 1.44 17.29 -7.68
C GLY A 25 1.74 16.61 -9.02
N SER A 26 0.85 15.76 -9.53
CA SER A 26 1.03 15.14 -10.84
C SER A 26 0.85 16.10 -12.02
N PHE A 27 0.13 17.21 -11.84
CA PHE A 27 -0.12 18.19 -12.92
C PHE A 27 1.15 18.91 -13.38
N ASP A 28 2.14 19.04 -12.49
CA ASP A 28 3.45 19.62 -12.81
C ASP A 28 4.36 18.63 -13.57
N LEU A 29 3.95 17.36 -13.70
CA LEU A 29 4.71 16.33 -14.41
C LEU A 29 4.12 16.05 -15.79
N SER A 30 4.99 15.81 -16.77
CA SER A 30 4.54 15.41 -18.10
C SER A 30 3.85 14.04 -18.05
N TYR A 31 2.65 13.95 -18.60
CA TYR A 31 1.86 12.72 -18.70
C TYR A 31 2.34 11.81 -19.85
N GLY A 32 3.16 12.34 -20.76
CA GLY A 32 3.69 11.61 -21.91
C GLY A 32 2.59 11.20 -22.89
N THR A 33 2.77 10.05 -23.55
CA THR A 33 1.82 9.47 -24.51
C THR A 33 1.52 8.03 -24.11
N TRP A 34 0.43 7.42 -24.57
CA TRP A 34 0.10 6.00 -24.29
C TRP A 34 1.24 5.00 -24.61
N ARG A 35 2.10 5.32 -25.58
CA ARG A 35 3.31 4.54 -25.93
C ARG A 35 4.54 4.84 -25.08
N LYS A 36 4.54 5.95 -24.34
CA LYS A 36 5.62 6.41 -23.45
C LYS A 36 4.98 7.15 -22.29
N ILE A 37 4.50 6.38 -21.30
CA ILE A 37 3.86 6.91 -20.08
C ILE A 37 4.86 7.85 -19.41
N GLY A 38 4.47 9.13 -19.31
CA GLY A 38 5.28 10.14 -18.65
C GLY A 38 5.27 9.96 -17.13
N PRO A 39 6.24 10.56 -16.42
CA PRO A 39 6.40 10.35 -14.98
C PRO A 39 5.19 10.82 -14.16
N GLY A 40 4.33 11.70 -14.70
CA GLY A 40 3.11 12.17 -14.03
C GLY A 40 1.91 11.22 -14.15
N ALA A 41 1.87 10.38 -15.18
CA ALA A 41 0.70 9.55 -15.47
C ALA A 41 0.51 8.41 -14.44
N PHE A 42 1.60 7.80 -13.96
CA PHE A 42 1.50 6.75 -12.94
C PHE A 42 1.04 7.29 -11.57
N PRO A 43 1.65 8.35 -11.00
CA PRO A 43 1.14 8.99 -9.78
C PRO A 43 -0.31 9.44 -9.89
N ALA A 44 -0.71 10.03 -11.03
CA ALA A 44 -2.07 10.48 -11.26
C ALA A 44 -3.09 9.33 -11.23
N LEU A 45 -2.78 8.19 -11.85
CA LEU A 45 -3.65 7.03 -11.88
C LEU A 45 -3.90 6.47 -10.48
N ILE A 46 -2.84 6.31 -9.68
CA ILE A 46 -2.95 5.83 -8.29
C ILE A 46 -3.69 6.86 -7.41
N ALA A 47 -3.44 8.15 -7.64
CA ALA A 47 -4.12 9.24 -6.94
C ALA A 47 -5.64 9.23 -7.19
N VAL A 48 -6.07 9.08 -8.45
CA VAL A 48 -7.50 8.95 -8.79
C VAL A 48 -8.11 7.73 -8.11
N LEU A 49 -7.43 6.58 -8.13
CA LEU A 49 -7.92 5.37 -7.47
C LEU A 49 -8.05 5.55 -5.95
N LEU A 50 -7.10 6.23 -5.32
CA LEU A 50 -7.15 6.61 -3.90
C LEU A 50 -8.33 7.54 -3.58
N ILE A 51 -8.59 8.54 -4.42
CA ILE A 51 -9.73 9.45 -4.26
C ILE A 51 -11.04 8.67 -4.35
N VAL A 52 -11.18 7.79 -5.36
CA VAL A 52 -12.36 6.94 -5.52
C VAL A 52 -12.57 6.04 -4.29
N MET A 53 -11.51 5.40 -3.79
CA MET A 53 -11.58 4.62 -2.55
C MET A 53 -11.96 5.47 -1.33
N GLY A 54 -11.42 6.68 -1.21
CA GLY A 54 -11.78 7.62 -0.13
C GLY A 54 -13.26 7.99 -0.15
N ILE A 55 -13.82 8.23 -1.34
CA ILE A 55 -15.26 8.49 -1.53
C ILE A 55 -16.08 7.26 -1.13
N ILE A 56 -15.73 6.08 -1.62
CA ILE A 56 -16.44 4.83 -1.30
C ILE A 56 -16.47 4.60 0.22
N VAL A 57 -15.31 4.69 0.89
CA VAL A 57 -15.21 4.51 2.35
C VAL A 57 -16.01 5.58 3.10
N GLY A 58 -15.94 6.84 2.68
CA GLY A 58 -16.69 7.94 3.28
C GLY A 58 -18.21 7.76 3.14
N LEU A 59 -18.69 7.26 2.00
CA LEU A 59 -20.11 6.95 1.77
C LEU A 59 -20.56 5.72 2.56
N SER A 60 -19.74 4.67 2.65
CA SER A 60 -20.01 3.50 3.50
C SER A 60 -20.17 3.89 4.97
N ALA A 61 -19.38 4.85 5.45
CA ALA A 61 -19.46 5.35 6.83
C ALA A 61 -20.82 5.98 7.17
N ARG A 62 -21.55 6.53 6.18
CA ARG A 62 -22.90 7.07 6.37
C ARG A 62 -23.97 5.98 6.50
N LYS A 63 -23.72 4.81 5.91
CA LYS A 63 -24.66 3.67 5.91
C LYS A 63 -24.52 2.83 7.18
N SER A 64 -23.31 2.75 7.76
CA SER A 64 -23.03 2.05 9.01
C SER A 64 -23.36 2.90 10.25
N GLY A 65 -24.60 3.42 10.35
CA GLY A 65 -25.05 4.34 11.42
C GLY A 65 -25.03 3.81 12.87
N GLU A 66 -24.16 2.87 13.20
CA GLU A 66 -24.12 2.16 14.48
C GLU A 66 -22.70 2.20 15.07
N ASP A 67 -22.62 2.71 16.30
CA ASP A 67 -21.63 2.49 17.37
C ASP A 67 -20.25 1.91 16.97
N GLU A 68 -19.52 2.61 16.11
CA GLU A 68 -18.10 2.34 15.93
C GLU A 68 -17.33 2.84 17.17
N ALA A 69 -16.69 1.89 17.85
CA ALA A 69 -15.81 2.10 18.99
C ALA A 69 -14.92 3.35 18.80
N PRO A 70 -14.66 4.12 19.88
CA PRO A 70 -13.87 5.35 19.80
C PRO A 70 -12.54 5.08 19.09
N LEU A 71 -12.07 6.08 18.33
CA LEU A 71 -10.78 6.09 17.65
C LEU A 71 -9.64 5.69 18.61
N ARG A 72 -9.40 4.39 18.72
CA ARG A 72 -8.28 3.86 19.48
C ARG A 72 -7.10 3.81 18.53
N LEU A 73 -6.39 4.93 18.45
CA LEU A 73 -5.10 4.98 17.78
C LEU A 73 -4.19 3.97 18.50
N TYR A 74 -4.03 2.80 17.91
CA TYR A 74 -3.11 1.80 18.41
C TYR A 74 -1.70 2.22 17.99
N SER A 75 -1.17 3.26 18.67
CA SER A 75 0.16 3.82 18.42
C SER A 75 1.25 2.74 18.44
N SER A 76 1.04 1.65 19.19
CA SER A 76 1.94 0.50 19.24
C SER A 76 2.08 -0.28 17.92
N ASN A 77 1.16 -0.13 16.94
CA ASN A 77 1.29 -0.78 15.62
C ASN A 77 2.06 0.07 14.62
N LEU A 78 2.09 1.39 14.81
CA LEU A 78 2.77 2.31 13.92
C LEU A 78 4.28 2.01 13.76
N PRO A 79 5.07 1.77 14.83
CA PRO A 79 6.48 1.44 14.68
C PRO A 79 6.71 0.10 13.97
N VAL A 80 5.78 -0.85 14.10
CA VAL A 80 5.86 -2.15 13.40
C VAL A 80 5.70 -1.97 11.89
N ILE A 81 4.73 -1.16 11.46
CA ILE A 81 4.50 -0.86 10.04
C ILE A 81 5.69 -0.08 9.46
N ILE A 82 6.20 0.91 10.19
CA ILE A 82 7.41 1.64 9.78
C ILE A 82 8.60 0.67 9.65
N GLY A 83 8.79 -0.22 10.64
CA GLY A 83 9.80 -1.25 10.60
C GLY A 83 9.67 -2.18 9.39
N ALA A 84 8.45 -2.57 9.01
CA ALA A 84 8.19 -3.37 7.82
C ALA A 84 8.64 -2.65 6.53
N ILE A 85 8.37 -1.34 6.42
CA ILE A 85 8.79 -0.51 5.27
C ILE A 85 10.32 -0.42 5.21
N VAL A 86 10.98 -0.22 6.36
CA VAL A 86 12.45 -0.18 6.42
C VAL A 86 13.05 -1.54 6.02
N VAL A 87 12.50 -2.65 6.52
CA VAL A 87 12.93 -4.01 6.15
C VAL A 87 12.76 -4.23 4.65
N PHE A 88 11.64 -3.81 4.06
CA PHE A 88 11.44 -3.88 2.61
C PHE A 88 12.55 -3.14 1.84
N GLY A 89 12.83 -1.88 2.23
CA GLY A 89 13.84 -1.05 1.58
C GLY A 89 15.27 -1.60 1.70
N LEU A 90 15.59 -2.29 2.81
CA LEU A 90 16.88 -2.94 2.99
C LEU A 90 16.99 -4.24 2.19
N VAL A 91 15.94 -5.07 2.21
CA VAL A 91 15.96 -6.40 1.57
C VAL A 91 15.85 -6.29 0.05
N ILE A 92 15.14 -5.31 -0.51
CA ILE A 92 14.92 -5.24 -1.96
C ILE A 92 16.21 -5.13 -2.78
N ARG A 93 17.25 -4.46 -2.26
CA ARG A 93 18.53 -4.32 -2.97
C ARG A 93 19.34 -5.63 -3.03
N GLY A 94 19.31 -6.44 -1.97
CA GLY A 94 20.13 -7.65 -1.85
C GLY A 94 19.35 -8.94 -2.09
N GLY A 95 18.13 -9.05 -1.55
CA GLY A 95 17.27 -10.22 -1.65
C GLY A 95 16.35 -10.23 -2.87
N GLY A 96 16.12 -9.10 -3.53
CA GLY A 96 15.20 -9.03 -4.67
C GLY A 96 13.73 -8.87 -4.26
N LEU A 97 12.85 -8.79 -5.26
CA LEU A 97 11.45 -8.38 -5.05
C LEU A 97 10.65 -9.39 -4.22
N LEU A 98 10.80 -10.69 -4.51
CA LEU A 98 10.02 -11.75 -3.86
C LEU A 98 10.28 -11.82 -2.33
N PRO A 99 11.53 -11.96 -1.85
CA PRO A 99 11.79 -12.02 -0.42
C PRO A 99 11.62 -10.66 0.27
N ALA A 100 11.78 -9.53 -0.43
CA ALA A 100 11.47 -8.23 0.15
C ALA A 100 9.98 -8.10 0.49
N VAL A 101 9.10 -8.46 -0.44
CA VAL A 101 7.64 -8.46 -0.21
C VAL A 101 7.26 -9.46 0.88
N PHE A 102 7.86 -10.65 0.87
CA PHE A 102 7.61 -11.68 1.88
C PHE A 102 7.99 -11.20 3.29
N CYS A 103 9.21 -10.69 3.48
CA CYS A 103 9.68 -10.16 4.76
C CYS A 103 8.82 -8.98 5.22
N CYS A 104 8.48 -8.05 4.33
CA CYS A 104 7.60 -6.92 4.63
C CYS A 104 6.22 -7.39 5.13
N CYS A 105 5.63 -8.38 4.46
CA CYS A 105 4.33 -8.92 4.83
C CYS A 105 4.38 -9.64 6.19
N LEU A 106 5.45 -10.40 6.45
CA LEU A 106 5.65 -11.06 7.75
C LEU A 106 5.82 -10.04 8.89
N VAL A 107 6.64 -9.01 8.71
CA VAL A 107 6.84 -7.96 9.72
C VAL A 107 5.55 -7.17 9.95
N SER A 108 4.84 -6.81 8.87
CA SER A 108 3.54 -6.12 8.95
C SER A 108 2.48 -6.97 9.67
N SER A 109 2.54 -8.30 9.55
CA SER A 109 1.64 -9.19 10.27
C SER A 109 1.77 -9.07 11.79
N PHE A 110 2.89 -8.59 12.34
CA PHE A 110 3.01 -8.37 13.80
C PHE A 110 2.12 -7.23 14.30
N ALA A 111 1.69 -6.33 13.41
CA ALA A 111 0.76 -5.26 13.73
C ALA A 111 -0.71 -5.74 13.76
N SER A 112 -1.02 -6.92 13.19
CA SER A 112 -2.38 -7.47 13.20
C SER A 112 -2.60 -8.42 14.38
N ARG A 113 -3.72 -8.26 15.08
CA ARG A 113 -4.17 -9.21 16.12
C ARG A 113 -5.49 -9.83 15.67
N PRO A 114 -5.63 -11.17 15.65
CA PRO A 114 -4.67 -12.20 16.10
C PRO A 114 -3.55 -12.48 15.07
N LEU A 115 -2.34 -12.75 15.59
CA LEU A 115 -1.18 -13.15 14.76
C LEU A 115 -1.44 -14.51 14.12
N ARG A 116 -1.51 -14.56 12.78
CA ARG A 116 -1.71 -15.78 12.00
C ARG A 116 -0.53 -15.98 11.04
N PRO A 117 0.65 -16.36 11.55
CA PRO A 117 1.90 -16.32 10.76
C PRO A 117 1.83 -17.17 9.50
N VAL A 118 1.15 -18.32 9.54
CA VAL A 118 0.98 -19.20 8.37
C VAL A 118 0.15 -18.51 7.28
N LYS A 119 -0.96 -17.86 7.63
CA LYS A 119 -1.78 -17.15 6.63
C LYS A 119 -1.01 -15.98 6.04
N SER A 120 -0.34 -15.20 6.88
CA SER A 120 0.47 -14.06 6.44
C SER A 120 1.63 -14.48 5.56
N ALA A 121 2.28 -15.62 5.84
CA ALA A 121 3.32 -16.18 4.98
C ALA A 121 2.77 -16.55 3.59
N ILE A 122 1.62 -17.22 3.54
CA ILE A 122 0.95 -17.56 2.27
C ILE A 122 0.59 -16.28 1.50
N TYR A 123 0.02 -15.27 2.16
CA TYR A 123 -0.29 -13.98 1.53
C TYR A 123 0.97 -13.27 1.03
N GLY A 124 2.04 -13.22 1.82
CA GLY A 124 3.31 -12.61 1.45
C GLY A 124 3.96 -13.29 0.26
N LEU A 125 3.94 -14.63 0.21
CA LEU A 125 4.43 -15.41 -0.93
C LEU A 125 3.58 -15.17 -2.18
N ALA A 126 2.25 -15.22 -2.06
CA ALA A 126 1.36 -15.00 -3.19
C ALA A 126 1.47 -13.57 -3.74
N LEU A 127 1.56 -12.56 -2.87
CA LEU A 127 1.80 -11.17 -3.25
C LEU A 127 3.16 -11.00 -3.91
N GLY A 128 4.23 -11.51 -3.30
CA GLY A 128 5.57 -11.40 -3.86
C GLY A 128 5.70 -12.09 -5.21
N ALA A 129 5.08 -13.26 -5.38
CA ALA A 129 5.02 -13.98 -6.64
C ALA A 129 4.21 -13.19 -7.68
N GLY A 130 3.03 -12.66 -7.30
CA GLY A 130 2.20 -11.82 -8.16
C GLY A 130 2.91 -10.56 -8.62
N CYS A 131 3.58 -9.84 -7.70
CA CYS A 131 4.40 -8.69 -8.03
C CYS A 131 5.52 -9.06 -9.00
N SER A 132 6.28 -10.12 -8.71
CA SER A 132 7.35 -10.60 -9.58
C SER A 132 6.85 -10.94 -10.99
N LEU A 133 5.69 -11.59 -11.09
CA LEU A 133 5.10 -11.98 -12.37
C LEU A 133 4.58 -10.76 -13.14
N ALA A 134 3.99 -9.77 -12.46
CA ALA A 134 3.59 -8.50 -13.06
C ALA A 134 4.79 -7.71 -13.62
N PHE A 135 5.92 -7.66 -12.90
CA PHE A 135 7.10 -6.94 -13.36
C PHE A 135 7.81 -7.64 -14.53
N VAL A 136 7.95 -8.97 -14.45
CA VAL A 136 8.67 -9.75 -15.45
C VAL A 136 7.82 -9.94 -16.71
N LYS A 137 6.58 -10.42 -16.58
CA LYS A 137 5.71 -10.70 -17.73
C LYS A 137 4.86 -9.50 -18.16
N GLY A 138 4.44 -8.67 -17.21
CA GLY A 138 3.57 -7.53 -17.51
C GLY A 138 4.35 -6.33 -18.06
N LEU A 139 5.43 -5.93 -17.38
CA LEU A 139 6.21 -4.74 -17.76
C LEU A 139 7.51 -5.05 -18.52
N GLY A 140 7.94 -6.32 -18.58
CA GLY A 140 9.17 -6.72 -19.27
C GLY A 140 10.43 -6.13 -18.64
N MET A 141 10.37 -5.69 -17.38
CA MET A 141 11.52 -5.09 -16.70
C MET A 141 12.44 -6.18 -16.11
N PRO A 142 13.77 -6.03 -16.22
CA PRO A 142 14.74 -6.91 -15.57
C PRO A 142 14.78 -6.60 -14.06
N VAL A 143 13.74 -7.01 -13.33
CA VAL A 143 13.71 -6.94 -11.87
C VAL A 143 14.30 -8.23 -11.32
N SER A 144 15.30 -8.14 -10.45
CA SER A 144 15.81 -9.28 -9.69
C SER A 144 14.72 -9.83 -8.78
N ILE A 145 14.08 -10.92 -9.22
CA ILE A 145 13.05 -11.64 -8.46
C ILE A 145 13.66 -12.16 -7.15
N ILE A 146 14.83 -12.77 -7.31
CA ILE A 146 15.72 -13.21 -6.26
C ILE A 146 17.01 -12.41 -6.48
N GLY A 147 17.44 -11.71 -5.45
CA GLY A 147 18.55 -10.79 -5.50
C GLY A 147 19.90 -11.49 -5.34
N PRO A 148 20.99 -10.74 -5.54
CA PRO A 148 22.35 -11.27 -5.55
C PRO A 148 22.79 -11.96 -4.25
N TRP A 149 22.08 -11.79 -3.12
CA TRP A 149 22.32 -12.59 -1.91
C TRP A 149 22.16 -14.10 -2.11
N PHE A 150 21.32 -14.53 -3.04
CA PHE A 150 21.07 -15.96 -3.29
C PHE A 150 21.73 -16.47 -4.57
N GLY A 151 22.50 -15.63 -5.27
CA GLY A 151 23.35 -15.99 -6.40
C GLY A 151 22.59 -16.50 -7.64
N PHE A 152 22.31 -15.61 -8.60
CA PHE A 152 22.85 -15.58 -9.97
C PHE A 152 22.61 -14.18 -10.55
#